data_AF-A0A940VK56-F1
#
_entry.id   AF-A0A940VK56-F1
#
_cell.length_a   1.000
_cell.length_b   1.000
_cell.length_c   1.000
_cell.angle_alpha   90.00
_cell.angle_beta   90.00
_cell.angle_gamma   90.00
#
_symmetry.space_group_name_H-M   'P 1'
#
loop_
_entity.id
_entity.type
_entity.pdbx_description
1 polymer ?
#
loop_
_entity_poly.entity_id
_entity_poly.type
_entity_poly.pdbx_seq_one_letter_code
_entity_poly.pdbx_strand_id
1 'polypeptide(L)'
;MPENLFVGAWALVSFEVRSADGAITYPFGRDVRGYIVYSHDGYMSVAFMQAGRAKCKSEDVRGASAEEKVSAMDTYLSYCGRYEVRGDKVVHHIEVSLFPNWIGQDQERLFRLEGDQLTLSTPPMPIGGQEQTAHLIWKRSRAV
;
A
#
# COMPACT_ATOMS: atom_id res chain seq x y z
N MET A 1 -23.27 14.78 -5.59
CA MET A 1 -22.06 14.02 -5.98
C MET A 1 -22.34 12.57 -5.64
N PRO A 2 -22.15 11.59 -6.54
CA PRO A 2 -22.20 10.20 -6.12
C PRO A 2 -21.20 10.01 -4.98
N GLU A 3 -21.61 9.35 -3.89
CA GLU A 3 -20.71 9.04 -2.78
C GLU A 3 -19.47 8.36 -3.34
N ASN A 4 -18.30 8.93 -3.06
CA ASN A 4 -17.05 8.31 -3.46
C ASN A 4 -16.89 7.02 -2.64
N LEU A 5 -17.22 5.89 -3.25
CA LEU A 5 -17.27 4.57 -2.61
C LEU A 5 -15.95 4.18 -1.93
N PHE A 6 -14.83 4.83 -2.31
CA PHE A 6 -13.53 4.65 -1.68
C PHE A 6 -13.42 5.29 -0.31
N VAL A 7 -14.18 6.35 -0.01
CA VAL A 7 -14.02 7.13 1.22
C VAL A 7 -14.19 6.22 2.44
N GLY A 8 -13.26 6.37 3.37
CA GLY A 8 -13.15 5.56 4.58
C GLY A 8 -11.81 4.86 4.72
N ALA A 9 -11.69 4.11 5.80
CA ALA A 9 -10.52 3.29 6.09
C ALA A 9 -10.73 1.85 5.62
N TRP A 10 -9.70 1.25 5.05
CA TRP A 10 -9.69 -0.13 4.57
C TRP A 10 -8.50 -0.85 5.16
N ALA A 11 -8.74 -1.97 5.82
CA ALA A 11 -7.71 -2.81 6.42
C ALA A 11 -7.16 -3.78 5.35
N LEU A 12 -5.84 -3.91 5.29
CA LEU A 12 -5.18 -4.84 4.37
C LEU A 12 -5.45 -6.28 4.79
N VAL A 13 -5.86 -7.11 3.83
CA VAL A 13 -6.10 -8.54 4.00
C VAL A 13 -4.97 -9.36 3.39
N SER A 14 -4.51 -9.00 2.20
CA SER A 14 -3.40 -9.68 1.54
C SER A 14 -2.62 -8.75 0.61
N PHE A 15 -1.35 -9.06 0.40
CA PHE A 15 -0.51 -8.47 -0.62
C PHE A 15 0.30 -9.55 -1.33
N GLU A 16 -0.04 -9.77 -2.59
CA GLU A 16 0.63 -10.70 -3.50
C GLU A 16 1.35 -9.94 -4.60
N VAL A 17 2.49 -10.46 -5.02
CA VAL A 17 3.10 -10.12 -6.31
C VAL A 17 3.11 -11.35 -7.18
N ARG A 18 2.63 -11.19 -8.41
CA ARG A 18 2.49 -12.27 -9.39
C ARG A 18 3.40 -11.98 -10.58
N SER A 19 4.27 -12.92 -10.90
CA SER A 19 5.14 -12.88 -12.08
C SER A 19 4.41 -13.41 -13.31
N ALA A 20 4.95 -13.10 -14.49
CA ALA A 20 4.39 -13.53 -15.77
C ALA A 20 4.32 -15.06 -15.95
N ASP A 21 5.21 -15.81 -15.27
CA ASP A 21 5.22 -17.28 -15.26
C ASP A 21 4.20 -17.90 -14.28
N GLY A 22 3.45 -17.06 -13.56
CA GLY A 22 2.42 -17.48 -12.60
C GLY A 22 2.93 -17.71 -11.17
N ALA A 23 4.21 -17.49 -10.88
CA ALA A 23 4.70 -17.58 -9.51
C ALA A 23 4.11 -16.45 -8.64
N ILE A 24 3.78 -16.78 -7.39
CA ILE A 24 3.20 -15.86 -6.42
C ILE A 24 4.16 -15.70 -5.26
N THR A 25 4.49 -14.46 -4.94
CA THR A 25 5.29 -14.09 -3.78
C THR A 25 4.52 -13.15 -2.85
N TYR A 26 4.95 -13.10 -1.58
CA TYR A 26 4.35 -12.28 -0.55
C TYR A 26 5.44 -11.36 0.03
N PRO A 27 5.67 -10.16 -0.55
CA PRO A 27 6.83 -9.34 -0.20
C PRO A 27 6.89 -8.92 1.27
N PHE A 28 5.73 -8.83 1.93
CA PHE A 28 5.60 -8.50 3.35
C PHE A 28 5.15 -9.70 4.20
N GLY A 29 5.34 -10.91 3.67
CA GLY A 29 4.80 -12.14 4.25
C GLY A 29 3.29 -12.29 4.06
N ARG A 30 2.76 -13.46 4.44
CA ARG A 30 1.32 -13.76 4.37
C ARG A 30 0.52 -13.02 5.43
N ASP A 31 1.13 -12.78 6.58
CA ASP A 31 0.55 -11.99 7.66
C ASP A 31 0.96 -10.52 7.50
N VAL A 32 0.22 -9.80 6.67
CA VAL A 32 0.41 -8.36 6.46
C VAL A 32 -0.61 -7.57 7.27
N ARG A 33 -0.24 -6.37 7.72
CA ARG A 33 -1.14 -5.44 8.41
C ARG A 33 -0.99 -4.06 7.86
N GLY A 34 -2.09 -3.35 7.68
CA GLY A 34 -2.05 -1.98 7.22
C GLY A 34 -3.41 -1.40 6.94
N TYR A 35 -3.40 -0.13 6.60
CA TYR A 35 -4.57 0.62 6.21
C TYR A 35 -4.29 1.44 4.95
N ILE A 36 -5.31 1.54 4.11
CA ILE A 36 -5.44 2.61 3.14
C ILE A 36 -6.67 3.43 3.52
N VAL A 37 -6.50 4.74 3.58
CA VAL A 37 -7.57 5.67 3.93
C VAL A 37 -7.74 6.62 2.77
N TYR A 38 -8.98 6.75 2.31
CA TYR A 38 -9.39 7.77 1.35
C TYR A 38 -10.30 8.76 2.07
N SER A 39 -9.96 10.03 2.03
CA SER A 39 -10.70 11.09 2.71
C SER A 39 -11.62 11.84 1.75
N HIS A 40 -12.63 12.50 2.31
CA HIS A 40 -13.64 13.22 1.53
C HIS A 40 -13.09 14.48 0.82
N ASP A 41 -11.95 15.01 1.28
CA ASP A 41 -11.24 16.15 0.70
C ASP A 41 -10.27 15.77 -0.44
N GLY A 42 -10.30 14.51 -0.90
CA GLY A 42 -9.54 14.08 -2.08
C GLY A 42 -8.10 13.66 -1.77
N TYR A 43 -7.78 13.38 -0.51
CA TYR A 43 -6.50 12.83 -0.09
C TYR A 43 -6.57 11.34 0.20
N MET A 44 -5.44 10.68 0.07
CA MET A 44 -5.27 9.29 0.44
C MET A 44 -3.95 9.10 1.19
N SER A 45 -3.95 8.12 2.08
CA SER A 45 -2.74 7.63 2.73
C SER A 45 -2.77 6.13 2.82
N VAL A 46 -1.65 5.48 2.50
CA VAL A 46 -1.47 4.05 2.72
C VAL A 46 -0.28 3.82 3.62
N ALA A 47 -0.44 2.88 4.53
CA ALA A 47 0.60 2.38 5.40
C ALA A 47 0.37 0.90 5.64
N PHE A 48 1.36 0.06 5.33
CA PHE A 48 1.31 -1.35 5.68
C PHE A 48 2.68 -1.91 6.02
N MET A 49 2.67 -3.06 6.65
CA MET A 49 3.85 -3.67 7.24
C MET A 49 3.72 -5.18 7.33
N GLN A 50 4.87 -5.85 7.33
CA GLN A 50 4.96 -7.25 7.74
C GLN A 50 4.57 -7.38 9.22
N ALA A 51 3.73 -8.35 9.56
CA ALA A 51 3.42 -8.64 10.96
C ALA A 51 4.64 -9.20 11.70
N GLY A 52 4.76 -8.90 13.00
CA GLY A 52 5.85 -9.42 13.83
C GLY A 52 7.23 -8.82 13.54
N ARG A 53 7.30 -7.68 12.84
CA ARG A 53 8.53 -6.91 12.61
C ARG A 53 9.31 -6.65 13.90
N ALA A 54 10.64 -6.74 13.79
CA ALA A 54 11.56 -6.56 14.91
C ALA A 54 11.44 -5.16 15.51
N LYS A 55 11.51 -5.09 16.83
CA LYS A 55 11.60 -3.81 17.55
C LYS A 55 13.03 -3.31 17.51
N CYS A 56 13.20 -1.99 17.44
CA CYS A 56 14.49 -1.36 17.74
C CYS A 56 14.79 -1.50 19.23
N LYS A 57 16.07 -1.59 19.59
CA LYS A 57 16.51 -1.61 20.99
C LYS A 57 16.33 -0.26 21.68
N SER A 58 16.55 0.82 20.93
CA SER A 58 16.34 2.19 21.41
C SER A 58 14.84 2.51 21.45
N GLU A 59 14.42 3.21 22.51
CA GLU A 59 13.08 3.79 22.61
C GLU A 59 12.93 5.09 21.79
N ASP A 60 14.04 5.79 21.52
CA ASP A 60 14.09 6.93 20.60
C ASP A 60 14.35 6.45 19.17
N VAL A 61 13.48 6.84 18.23
CA VAL A 61 13.60 6.58 16.79
C VAL A 61 14.96 7.04 16.22
N ARG A 62 15.53 8.12 16.78
CA ARG A 62 16.83 8.64 16.33
C ARG A 62 17.98 7.74 16.78
N GLY A 63 17.83 7.08 17.93
CA GLY A 63 18.81 6.19 18.55
C GLY A 63 18.87 4.79 17.96
N ALA A 64 17.99 4.42 17.02
CA ALA A 64 18.07 3.15 16.32
C ALA A 64 19.36 3.05 15.48
N SER A 65 19.96 1.87 15.46
CA SER A 65 21.16 1.59 14.66
C SER A 65 20.86 1.66 13.16
N ALA A 66 21.90 1.70 12.33
CA ALA A 66 21.71 1.69 10.88
C ALA A 66 21.00 0.40 10.41
N GLU A 67 21.38 -0.75 10.98
CA GLU A 67 20.79 -2.05 10.67
C GLU A 67 19.32 -2.13 11.09
N GLU A 68 18.98 -1.58 12.25
CA GLU A 68 17.59 -1.50 12.73
C GLU A 68 16.74 -0.61 11.81
N LYS A 69 17.29 0.52 11.35
CA LYS A 69 16.61 1.43 10.41
C LYS A 69 16.37 0.77 9.04
N VAL A 70 17.35 0.03 8.52
CA VAL A 70 17.19 -0.75 7.28
C VAL A 70 16.10 -1.81 7.45
N SER A 71 16.16 -2.62 8.52
CA SER A 71 15.14 -3.64 8.79
C SER A 71 13.73 -3.04 8.95
N ALA A 72 13.62 -1.89 9.61
CA ALA A 72 12.35 -1.17 9.74
C ALA A 72 11.83 -0.64 8.39
N MET A 73 12.71 -0.19 7.51
CA MET A 73 12.36 0.26 6.15
C MET A 73 11.94 -0.91 5.26
N ASP A 74 12.72 -2.01 5.24
CA ASP A 74 12.47 -3.17 4.37
C ASP A 74 11.13 -3.87 4.67
N THR A 75 10.61 -3.71 5.88
CA THR A 75 9.38 -4.36 6.33
C THR A 75 8.19 -3.40 6.44
N TYR A 76 8.33 -2.13 6.00
CA TYR A 76 7.28 -1.10 5.99
C TYR A 76 7.10 -0.51 4.59
N LEU A 77 5.89 -0.06 4.29
CA LEU A 77 5.66 0.83 3.17
C LEU A 77 4.61 1.87 3.53
N SER A 78 4.88 3.12 3.22
CA SER A 78 3.88 4.18 3.32
C SER A 78 4.09 5.27 2.29
N TYR A 79 2.98 5.80 1.79
CA TYR A 79 2.94 7.04 1.04
C TYR A 79 1.57 7.70 1.19
N CYS A 80 1.50 9.00 0.92
CA CYS A 80 0.25 9.75 0.87
C CYS A 80 0.31 10.88 -0.14
N GLY A 81 -0.87 11.41 -0.46
CA GLY A 81 -1.05 12.54 -1.37
C GLY A 81 -2.48 12.59 -1.87
N ARG A 82 -2.71 13.29 -2.98
CA ARG A 82 -4.04 13.38 -3.59
C ARG A 82 -4.41 12.10 -4.33
N TYR A 83 -5.70 11.87 -4.51
CA TYR A 83 -6.18 10.80 -5.37
C TYR A 83 -7.34 11.23 -6.25
N GLU A 84 -7.52 10.51 -7.34
CA GLU A 84 -8.65 10.65 -8.23
C GLU A 84 -9.08 9.29 -8.78
N VAL A 85 -10.36 9.15 -9.11
CA VAL A 85 -10.91 7.95 -9.74
C VAL A 85 -11.18 8.26 -11.21
N ARG A 86 -10.57 7.47 -12.11
CA ARG A 86 -10.65 7.61 -13.57
C ARG A 86 -11.08 6.29 -14.18
N GLY A 87 -12.38 6.15 -14.49
CA GLY A 87 -12.92 4.91 -15.04
C GLY A 87 -12.77 3.74 -14.06
N ASP A 88 -12.00 2.72 -14.45
CA ASP A 88 -11.68 1.52 -13.66
C ASP A 88 -10.37 1.63 -12.86
N LYS A 89 -9.80 2.84 -12.80
CA LYS A 89 -8.56 3.14 -12.07
C LYS A 89 -8.77 4.14 -10.94
N VAL A 90 -7.96 3.98 -9.90
CA VAL A 90 -7.66 5.03 -8.93
C VAL A 90 -6.20 5.43 -9.11
N VAL A 91 -5.94 6.74 -9.21
CA VAL A 91 -4.59 7.29 -9.36
C VAL A 91 -4.22 7.96 -8.05
N HIS A 92 -3.07 7.59 -7.49
CA HIS A 92 -2.50 8.25 -6.31
C HIS A 92 -1.38 9.19 -6.77
N HIS A 93 -1.51 10.49 -6.50
CA HIS A 93 -0.47 11.50 -6.76
C HIS A 93 0.41 11.61 -5.51
N ILE A 94 1.62 11.06 -5.55
CA ILE A 94 2.44 10.92 -4.35
C ILE A 94 3.10 12.23 -3.97
N GLU A 95 2.83 12.70 -2.75
CA GLU A 95 3.39 13.93 -2.18
C GLU A 95 4.35 13.62 -1.01
N VAL A 96 4.10 12.54 -0.27
CA VAL A 96 4.97 12.04 0.81
C VAL A 96 5.15 10.54 0.65
N SER A 97 6.37 10.04 0.81
CA SER A 97 6.67 8.61 0.66
C SER A 97 7.86 8.20 1.52
N LEU A 98 7.81 6.98 2.07
CA LEU A 98 8.98 6.34 2.67
C LEU A 98 10.08 6.11 1.63
N PHE A 99 9.70 5.81 0.39
CA PHE A 99 10.64 5.65 -0.72
C PHE A 99 10.70 6.95 -1.54
N PRO A 100 11.80 7.74 -1.45
CA PRO A 100 11.83 9.10 -1.97
C PRO A 100 11.59 9.20 -3.48
N ASN A 101 12.00 8.19 -4.24
CA ASN A 101 11.89 8.19 -5.71
C ASN A 101 10.44 8.19 -6.21
N TRP A 102 9.46 7.93 -5.33
CA TRP A 102 8.05 8.01 -5.68
C TRP A 102 7.45 9.41 -5.52
N ILE A 103 8.14 10.33 -4.85
CA ILE A 103 7.61 11.69 -4.65
C ILE A 103 7.47 12.39 -6.01
N GLY A 104 6.28 12.95 -6.25
CA GLY A 104 5.91 13.60 -7.51
C GLY A 104 5.49 12.65 -8.64
N GLN A 105 5.43 11.33 -8.37
CA GLN A 105 4.99 10.32 -9.34
C GLN A 105 3.52 9.98 -9.16
N ASP A 106 2.90 9.54 -10.24
CA ASP A 106 1.55 8.97 -10.24
C ASP A 106 1.63 7.44 -10.10
N GLN A 107 0.81 6.91 -9.19
CA GLN A 107 0.64 5.48 -8.99
C GLN A 107 -0.76 5.08 -9.43
N GLU A 108 -0.86 4.51 -10.63
CA GLU A 108 -2.12 3.96 -11.12
C GLU A 108 -2.43 2.60 -10.47
N ARG A 109 -3.67 2.43 -10.03
CA ARG A 109 -4.19 1.14 -9.56
C ARG A 109 -5.48 0.83 -10.29
N LEU A 110 -5.53 -0.33 -10.93
CA LEU A 110 -6.79 -0.95 -11.32
C LEU A 110 -7.53 -1.33 -10.04
N PHE A 111 -8.85 -1.13 -10.01
CA PHE A 111 -9.63 -1.49 -8.85
C PHE A 111 -10.82 -2.39 -9.18
N ARG A 112 -11.19 -3.20 -8.19
CA ARG A 112 -12.49 -3.87 -8.15
C ARG A 112 -13.07 -3.69 -6.75
N LEU A 113 -14.31 -3.22 -6.69
CA LEU A 113 -15.03 -3.04 -5.45
C LEU A 113 -16.26 -3.95 -5.41
N GLU A 114 -16.29 -4.87 -4.44
CA GLU A 114 -17.35 -5.85 -4.24
C GLU A 114 -17.81 -5.78 -2.77
N GLY A 115 -18.88 -5.02 -2.51
CA GLY A 115 -19.38 -4.77 -1.16
C GLY A 115 -18.34 -4.09 -0.27
N ASP A 116 -17.87 -4.81 0.75
CA ASP A 116 -16.85 -4.34 1.69
C ASP A 116 -15.41 -4.76 1.31
N GLN A 117 -15.21 -5.33 0.12
CA GLN A 117 -13.89 -5.74 -0.36
C GLN A 117 -13.43 -4.87 -1.52
N LEU A 118 -12.27 -4.25 -1.37
CA LEU A 118 -11.57 -3.48 -2.40
C LEU A 118 -10.32 -4.23 -2.82
N THR A 119 -10.22 -4.59 -4.09
CA THR A 119 -8.99 -5.12 -4.68
C THR A 119 -8.30 -4.00 -5.46
N LEU A 120 -7.04 -3.74 -5.18
CA LEU A 120 -6.19 -2.82 -5.94
C LEU A 120 -5.05 -3.62 -6.59
N SER A 121 -4.82 -3.42 -7.88
CA SER A 121 -3.70 -4.02 -8.59
C SER A 121 -2.96 -3.02 -9.46
N THR A 122 -1.68 -3.30 -9.72
CA THR A 122 -0.87 -2.47 -10.63
C THR A 122 -1.02 -2.96 -12.07
N PRO A 123 -0.87 -2.08 -13.06
CA PRO A 123 -0.42 -2.50 -14.38
C PRO A 123 0.89 -3.32 -14.27
N PRO A 124 1.23 -4.12 -15.29
CA PRO A 124 2.54 -4.80 -15.33
C PRO A 124 3.66 -3.78 -15.16
N MET A 125 4.55 -4.05 -14.21
CA MET A 125 5.66 -3.16 -13.87
C MET A 125 6.94 -3.97 -13.59
N PRO A 126 8.12 -3.40 -13.84
CA PRO A 126 9.38 -4.06 -13.51
C PRO A 126 9.55 -4.14 -11.99
N ILE A 127 9.50 -5.35 -11.43
CA ILE A 127 9.81 -5.66 -10.03
C ILE A 127 10.97 -6.66 -10.05
N GLY A 128 12.09 -6.33 -9.42
CA GLY A 128 13.27 -7.22 -9.40
C GLY A 128 13.83 -7.57 -10.79
N GLY A 129 13.64 -6.69 -11.79
CA GLY A 129 14.09 -6.92 -13.17
C GLY A 129 13.17 -7.81 -14.02
N GLN A 130 12.02 -8.25 -13.49
CA GLN A 130 11.02 -9.01 -14.21
C GLN A 130 9.69 -8.23 -14.25
N GLU A 131 8.91 -8.45 -15.30
CA GLU A 131 7.56 -7.91 -15.38
C GLU A 131 6.63 -8.65 -14.40
N GLN A 132 6.04 -7.91 -13.47
CA GLN A 132 5.19 -8.46 -12.42
C GLN A 132 4.00 -7.53 -12.15
N THR A 133 2.98 -8.06 -11.48
CA THR A 133 1.82 -7.28 -11.02
C THR A 133 1.64 -7.45 -9.52
N ALA A 134 1.39 -6.34 -8.82
CA ALA A 134 1.01 -6.35 -7.42
C ALA A 134 -0.52 -6.43 -7.28
N HIS A 135 -1.01 -7.22 -6.33
CA HIS A 135 -2.44 -7.39 -6.02
C HIS A 135 -2.64 -7.27 -4.52
N LEU A 136 -3.42 -6.28 -4.10
CA LEU A 136 -3.72 -6.00 -2.69
C LEU A 136 -5.22 -6.11 -2.47
N ILE A 137 -5.62 -6.94 -1.50
CA ILE A 137 -7.02 -7.08 -1.09
C ILE A 137 -7.20 -6.33 0.22
N TRP A 138 -8.20 -5.46 0.25
CA TRP A 138 -8.55 -4.63 1.39
C TRP A 138 -9.99 -4.89 1.80
N LYS A 139 -10.26 -4.81 3.10
CA LYS A 139 -11.61 -4.90 3.67
C LYS A 139 -11.98 -3.60 4.34
N ARG A 140 -13.19 -3.09 4.10
CA ARG A 140 -13.69 -1.88 4.73
C ARG A 140 -13.62 -2.02 6.25
N SER A 141 -12.96 -1.06 6.89
CA SER A 141 -12.92 -0.97 8.36
C SER A 141 -14.22 -0.36 8.84
N ARG A 142 -14.82 -0.96 9.87
CA ARG A 142 -15.95 -0.39 10.60
C ARG A 142 -15.41 0.07 11.94
N ALA A 143 -15.53 1.36 12.24
CA ALA A 143 -15.31 1.83 13.60
C ALA A 143 -16.33 1.13 14.50
N VAL A 144 -15.88 0.63 15.66
CA VAL A 144 -16.73 0.14 16.73
C VAL A 144 -17.14 1.33 17.59
#